data_AF-A0A2Y9B9Q8-F1
#
_entry.id   AF-A0A2Y9B9Q8-F1
#
_cell.length_a   1.000
_cell.length_b   1.000
_cell.length_c   1.000
_cell.angle_alpha   90.00
_cell.angle_beta   90.00
_cell.angle_gamma   90.00
#
_symmetry.space_group_name_H-M   'P 1'
#
loop_
_entity.id
_entity.type
_entity.pdbx_description
1 polymer ?
#
loop_
_entity_poly.entity_id
_entity_poly.type
_entity_poly.pdbx_seq_one_letter_code
_entity_poly.pdbx_strand_id
1 'polypeptide(L)' 'MSGPGPDRREARIYLVLSLAGLAILVGAVLAGGFTDFGAIEVVAAAALFFGGTAIWAVRRLWRRK' A
#
# COMPACT_ATOMS: atom_id res chain seq x y z
N MET A 1 1.58 14.79 26.67
CA MET A 1 2.07 14.80 25.28
C MET A 1 2.89 13.55 25.08
N SER A 2 2.38 12.54 24.37
CA SER A 2 2.87 11.16 24.51
C SER A 2 3.19 10.51 23.15
N GLY A 3 4.40 10.75 22.63
CA GLY A 3 5.12 9.96 21.60
C GLY A 3 4.80 10.23 20.12
N PRO A 4 5.78 10.56 19.25
CA PRO A 4 5.58 10.84 17.82
C PRO A 4 5.46 9.54 16.99
N GLY A 5 4.45 8.73 17.27
CA GLY A 5 4.15 7.53 16.48
C GLY A 5 2.67 7.50 16.13
N PRO A 6 2.29 7.28 14.86
CA PRO A 6 0.90 7.29 14.44
C PRO A 6 0.06 6.30 15.26
N ASP A 7 -1.16 6.73 15.59
CA ASP A 7 -2.10 6.02 16.44
C ASP A 7 -2.49 4.66 15.81
N ARG A 8 -2.93 3.68 16.62
CA ARG A 8 -3.34 2.36 16.10
C ARG A 8 -4.43 2.47 15.03
N ARG A 9 -5.33 3.45 15.17
CA ARG A 9 -6.35 3.76 14.16
C ARG A 9 -5.73 4.22 12.85
N GLU A 10 -4.75 5.12 12.89
CA GLU A 10 -4.06 5.60 11.69
C GLU A 10 -3.34 4.47 10.96
N ALA A 11 -2.58 3.63 11.68
CA ALA A 11 -1.91 2.48 11.07
C ALA A 11 -2.89 1.53 10.36
N ARG A 12 -4.09 1.35 10.92
CA ARG A 12 -5.15 0.52 10.31
C ARG A 12 -5.76 1.18 9.06
N ILE A 13 -5.96 2.50 9.09
CA ILE A 13 -6.43 3.26 7.91
C ILE A 13 -5.41 3.14 6.78
N TYR A 14 -4.11 3.36 7.07
CA TYR A 14 -3.04 3.19 6.08
C TYR A 14 -3.01 1.78 5.49
N LEU A 15 -3.22 0.75 6.32
CA LEU A 15 -3.29 -0.63 5.84
C LEU A 15 -4.48 -0.86 4.90
N VAL A 16 -5.68 -0.44 5.30
CA VAL A 16 -6.90 -0.62 4.49
C VAL A 16 -6.77 0.13 3.17
N LEU A 17 -6.32 1.39 3.21
CA LEU A 17 -6.13 2.21 2.02
C LEU A 17 -5.08 1.60 1.08
N SER A 18 -3.97 1.10 1.63
CA SER A 18 -2.93 0.45 0.84
C SER A 18 -3.42 -0.83 0.18
N LEU A 19 -4.19 -1.66 0.89
CA LEU A 19 -4.78 -2.87 0.33
C LEU A 19 -5.82 -2.54 -0.75
N ALA A 20 -6.64 -1.51 -0.56
CA ALA A 20 -7.58 -1.06 -1.57
C ALA A 20 -6.87 -0.54 -2.84
N GLY A 21 -5.83 0.28 -2.68
CA GLY A 21 -5.00 0.76 -3.78
C GLY A 21 -4.31 -0.38 -4.54
N LEU A 22 -3.77 -1.37 -3.81
CA LEU A 22 -3.14 -2.54 -4.41
C LEU A 22 -4.16 -3.42 -5.16
N ALA A 23 -5.37 -3.58 -4.63
CA ALA A 23 -6.44 -4.34 -5.28
C ALA A 23 -6.88 -3.67 -6.60
N ILE A 24 -7.03 -2.34 -6.59
CA ILE A 24 -7.34 -1.56 -7.80
C ILE A 24 -6.21 -1.71 -8.81
N LEU A 25 -4.95 -1.60 -8.37
CA LEU A 25 -3.78 -1.75 -9.24
C LEU A 25 -3.77 -3.12 -9.92
N VAL A 26 -3.95 -4.20 -9.15
CA VAL A 26 -4.01 -5.56 -9.69
C VAL A 26 -5.16 -5.70 -10.68
N GLY A 27 -6.35 -5.17 -10.34
CA GLY A 27 -7.50 -5.18 -11.25
C GLY A 27 -7.21 -4.45 -12.56
N ALA A 28 -6.55 -3.28 -12.50
CA ALA A 28 -6.16 -2.52 -13.68
C ALA A 28 -5.14 -3.27 -14.54
N VAL A 29 -4.14 -3.92 -13.93
CA VAL A 29 -3.15 -4.75 -14.64
C VAL A 29 -3.80 -5.91 -15.37
N LEU A 30 -4.72 -6.62 -14.71
CA LEU A 30 -5.42 -7.76 -15.29
C LEU A 30 -6.40 -7.36 -16.41
N ALA A 31 -7.05 -6.20 -16.30
CA ALA A 31 -8.01 -5.72 -17.28
C ALA A 31 -7.37 -4.99 -18.48
N GLY A 32 -6.24 -4.31 -18.25
CA GLY A 32 -5.66 -3.36 -19.20
C GLY A 32 -4.57 -3.91 -20.12
N GLY A 33 -3.86 -4.97 -19.72
CA GLY A 33 -2.75 -5.51 -20.52
C GLY A 33 -1.70 -4.46 -20.88
N PHE A 34 -0.97 -3.95 -19.88
CA PHE A 34 0.02 -2.89 -20.09
C PHE A 34 1.26 -3.41 -20.83
N THR A 35 1.43 -3.02 -22.09
CA THR A 35 2.65 -3.30 -22.89
C THR A 35 3.57 -2.09 -23.04
N ASP A 36 3.13 -0.91 -22.61
CA ASP A 36 3.91 0.32 -22.68
C ASP A 36 4.87 0.45 -21.48
N PHE A 37 6.08 0.95 -21.74
CA PHE A 37 7.13 1.07 -20.73
C PHE A 37 6.73 2.05 -19.61
N GLY A 38 6.04 3.14 -19.93
CA GLY A 38 5.55 4.10 -18.94
C GLY A 38 4.49 3.52 -18.03
N ALA A 39 3.60 2.68 -18.57
CA ALA A 39 2.62 1.98 -17.76
C ALA A 39 3.27 0.99 -16.77
N ILE A 40 4.35 0.32 -17.18
CA ILE A 40 5.12 -0.57 -16.29
C ILE A 40 5.76 0.22 -15.14
N GLU A 41 6.34 1.39 -15.40
CA GLU A 41 6.92 2.24 -14.36
C GLU A 41 5.88 2.71 -13.34
N VAL A 42 4.70 3.12 -13.81
CA VAL A 42 3.60 3.54 -12.93
C VAL A 42 3.12 2.38 -12.07
N VAL A 43 2.97 1.18 -12.65
CA VAL A 43 2.58 -0.01 -11.90
C VAL A 43 3.64 -0.39 -10.87
N ALA A 44 4.92 -0.33 -11.23
CA ALA A 44 6.03 -0.61 -10.32
C ALA A 44 6.08 0.40 -9.15
N ALA A 45 5.94 1.70 -9.45
CA ALA A 45 5.91 2.75 -8.45
C ALA A 45 4.70 2.61 -7.51
N ALA A 46 3.51 2.34 -8.05
CA ALA A 46 2.30 2.11 -7.27
C ALA A 46 2.42 0.86 -6.40
N ALA A 47 2.95 -0.24 -6.94
CA ALA A 47 3.17 -1.48 -6.18
C ALA A 47 4.17 -1.27 -5.03
N LEU A 48 5.27 -0.54 -5.27
CA LEU A 48 6.24 -0.19 -4.24
C LEU A 48 5.63 0.71 -3.16
N PHE A 49 4.86 1.72 -3.57
CA PHE A 49 4.22 2.64 -2.63
C PHE A 49 3.17 1.93 -1.76
N PHE A 50 2.15 1.35 -2.39
CA PHE A 50 1.07 0.69 -1.65
C PHE A 50 1.55 -0.58 -0.95
N GLY A 51 2.40 -1.39 -1.59
CA GLY A 51 2.98 -2.59 -0.99
C GLY A 51 3.89 -2.26 0.19
N GLY A 52 4.77 -1.26 0.05
CA GLY A 52 5.65 -0.80 1.12
C GLY A 52 4.87 -0.28 2.33
N THR A 53 3.85 0.55 2.10
CA THR A 53 2.97 1.07 3.17
C THR A 53 2.16 -0.05 3.83
N ALA A 54 1.66 -1.02 3.07
CA ALA A 54 0.94 -2.17 3.62
C ALA A 54 1.84 -3.01 4.54
N ILE A 55 3.06 -3.36 4.10
CA ILE A 55 4.04 -4.12 4.89
C ILE A 55 4.40 -3.35 6.16
N TRP A 56 4.65 -2.04 6.04
CA TRP A 56 4.97 -1.19 7.19
C TRP A 56 3.83 -1.17 8.22
N ALA A 57 2.58 -1.01 7.76
CA ALA A 57 1.41 -0.96 8.62
C ALA A 57 1.14 -2.31 9.31
N VAL A 58 1.26 -3.43 8.58
CA VAL A 58 1.16 -4.79 9.16
C VAL A 58 2.24 -4.98 10.22
N ARG A 59 3.51 -4.68 9.91
CA ARG A 59 4.63 -4.86 10.83
C ARG A 59 4.50 -3.98 12.08
N ARG A 60 3.89 -2.80 11.97
CA ARG A 60 3.60 -1.91 13.10
C ARG A 60 2.48 -2.47 13.99
N LEU A 61 1.39 -2.95 13.40
CA LEU A 61 0.28 -3.58 14.13
C LEU A 61 0.72 -4.87 14.82
N TRP A 62 1.62 -5.64 14.20
CA TRP A 62 2.10 -6.91 14.74
C TRP A 62 3.10 -6.73 15.88
N ARG A 63 4.05 -5.78 15.78
CA ARG A 63 5.04 -5.49 16.85
C ARG A 63 4.46 -4.79 18.07
N ARG A 64 3.20 -4.38 18.03
CA ARG A 64 2.50 -3.74 19.16
C ARG A 64 1.34 -4.56 19.69
N LYS A 65 1.12 -5.79 19.21
CA LYS A 65 0.37 -6.82 19.95
C LYS A 65 1.21 -7.29 21.12
#